data_AF-A0A7S0T027-F1
#
_entry.id   AF-A0A7S0T027-F1
#
_cell.length_a   1.000
_cell.length_b   1.000
_cell.length_c   1.000
_cell.angle_alpha   90.00
_cell.angle_beta   90.00
_cell.angle_gamma   90.00
#
_symmetry.space_group_name_H-M   'P 1'
#
loop_
_entity.id
_entity.type
_entity.pdbx_description
1 polymer ?
#
loop_
_entity_poly.entity_id
_entity_poly.type
_entity_poly.pdbx_seq_one_letter_code
_entity_poly.pdbx_strand_id
1 'polypeptide(L)'
;EKLKYNEFQLLNQIHRLVDNSNSNNDTITTDLNDPLLRSLPLTVSLGTRLGIDLPDDIIDAIIKGTVFLKHCRMNRLKVRYIFLTPDLLNICWRQIGNLQTQKSMTLKSFDRVEINPPSKQAKEKESSLIMLSSNTKKLLLEYAICETIEENRIEALKWTDALAKCIDRSKKIN
;
A
#
# COMPACT_ATOMS: atom_id res chain seq x y z
N GLU A 1 -10.20 22.01 -11.23
CA GLU A 1 -9.39 22.64 -10.16
C GLU A 1 -9.55 22.00 -8.77
N LYS A 2 -10.71 21.46 -8.39
CA LYS A 2 -10.94 20.77 -7.09
C LYS A 2 -10.06 19.52 -6.81
N LEU A 3 -9.70 18.73 -7.83
CA LEU A 3 -8.81 17.55 -7.67
C LEU A 3 -7.40 17.90 -7.15
N LYS A 4 -6.86 19.07 -7.53
CA LYS A 4 -5.55 19.54 -7.07
C LYS A 4 -5.57 19.95 -5.60
N TYR A 5 -6.75 20.32 -5.07
CA TYR A 5 -6.90 20.79 -3.70
C TYR A 5 -6.88 19.63 -2.69
N ASN A 6 -7.54 18.51 -2.98
CA ASN A 6 -7.55 17.35 -2.07
C ASN A 6 -6.21 16.59 -2.09
N GLU A 7 -5.53 16.52 -3.24
CA GLU A 7 -4.15 16.00 -3.30
C GLU A 7 -3.17 16.89 -2.52
N PHE A 8 -3.37 18.21 -2.54
CA PHE A 8 -2.58 19.16 -1.75
C PHE A 8 -2.86 19.04 -0.24
N GLN A 9 -4.10 18.74 0.16
CA GLN A 9 -4.42 18.47 1.57
C GLN A 9 -3.81 17.17 2.07
N LEU A 10 -3.87 16.08 1.28
CA LEU A 10 -3.22 14.82 1.63
C LEU A 10 -1.68 14.96 1.68
N LEU A 11 -1.09 15.70 0.71
CA LEU A 11 0.34 16.03 0.73
C LEU A 11 0.71 16.90 1.93
N ASN A 12 -0.11 17.88 2.31
CA ASN A 12 0.12 18.70 3.50
C ASN A 12 -0.05 17.91 4.80
N GLN A 13 -0.99 16.96 4.87
CA GLN A 13 -1.13 16.06 6.00
C GLN A 13 0.10 15.15 6.13
N ILE A 14 0.60 14.60 5.02
CA ILE A 14 1.82 13.79 5.01
C ILE A 14 3.07 14.63 5.33
N HIS A 15 3.18 15.86 4.80
CA HIS A 15 4.26 16.78 5.15
C HIS A 15 4.22 17.16 6.63
N ARG A 16 3.03 17.43 7.19
CA ARG A 16 2.85 17.67 8.63
C ARG A 16 3.22 16.46 9.46
N LEU A 17 2.94 15.24 9.00
CA LEU A 17 3.36 14.02 9.71
C LEU A 17 4.88 13.83 9.67
N VAL A 18 5.53 14.13 8.53
CA VAL A 18 7.00 14.09 8.39
C VAL A 18 7.68 15.19 9.22
N ASP A 19 7.09 16.39 9.28
CA ASP A 19 7.61 17.52 10.06
C ASP A 19 7.29 17.42 11.56
N ASN A 20 6.14 16.84 11.95
CA ASN A 20 5.75 16.63 13.36
C ASN A 20 6.50 15.47 14.04
N SER A 21 7.22 14.63 13.29
CA SER A 21 8.24 13.74 13.88
C SER A 21 9.31 14.48 14.69
N ASN A 22 9.36 15.83 14.60
CA ASN A 22 10.25 16.70 15.38
C ASN A 22 9.54 17.62 16.40
N SER A 23 8.21 17.55 16.58
CA SER A 23 7.52 18.44 17.52
C SER A 23 6.28 17.79 18.10
N ASN A 24 6.27 17.70 19.43
CA ASN A 24 5.19 17.18 20.28
C ASN A 24 3.80 17.74 19.92
N ASN A 25 2.81 16.86 20.10
CA ASN A 25 1.38 17.08 20.32
C ASN A 25 0.67 18.08 19.38
N ASP A 26 -0.26 17.56 18.56
CA ASP A 26 -1.66 18.01 18.62
C ASP A 26 -2.57 17.11 17.77
N THR A 27 -3.68 16.68 18.38
CA THR A 27 -4.69 15.75 17.88
C THR A 27 -5.50 16.39 16.74
N ILE A 28 -5.58 15.74 15.57
CA ILE A 28 -6.47 16.15 14.47
C ILE A 28 -7.36 14.98 14.09
N THR A 29 -8.63 15.04 14.50
CA THR A 29 -9.71 14.15 14.08
C THR A 29 -10.05 14.33 12.59
N THR A 30 -10.15 13.24 11.83
CA THR A 30 -10.57 13.27 10.42
C THR A 30 -11.92 12.59 10.17
N ASP A 31 -12.89 13.37 9.67
CA ASP A 31 -14.18 12.92 9.14
C ASP A 31 -13.99 12.54 7.65
N LEU A 32 -13.97 11.24 7.37
CA LEU A 32 -13.52 10.62 6.11
C LEU A 32 -14.70 10.32 5.16
N ASN A 33 -15.45 11.35 4.78
CA ASN A 33 -16.53 11.27 3.78
C ASN A 33 -16.19 11.98 2.45
N ASP A 34 -15.07 11.62 1.80
CA ASP A 34 -14.65 12.23 0.53
C ASP A 34 -15.11 11.42 -0.73
N PRO A 35 -15.93 12.01 -1.65
CA PRO A 35 -16.44 11.35 -2.86
C PRO A 35 -15.39 11.00 -3.92
N LEU A 36 -14.20 11.63 -3.92
CA LEU A 36 -13.18 11.41 -4.95
C LEU A 36 -12.50 10.03 -4.85
N LEU A 37 -12.63 9.36 -3.69
CA LEU A 37 -12.23 7.96 -3.53
C LEU A 37 -13.23 6.96 -4.12
N ARG A 38 -14.40 7.40 -4.59
CA ARG A 38 -15.48 6.53 -5.11
C ARG A 38 -15.52 6.43 -6.64
N SER A 39 -14.80 7.27 -7.39
CA SER A 39 -14.91 7.32 -8.85
C SER A 39 -13.81 6.52 -9.55
N LEU A 40 -13.82 5.20 -9.41
CA LEU A 40 -13.25 4.28 -10.40
C LEU A 40 -14.27 3.16 -10.61
N PRO A 41 -14.66 2.82 -11.86
CA PRO A 41 -15.51 1.68 -12.11
C PRO A 41 -14.72 0.41 -11.79
N LEU A 42 -14.89 -0.12 -10.58
CA LEU A 42 -14.39 -1.42 -10.14
C LEU A 42 -15.39 -2.50 -10.55
N THR A 43 -15.58 -2.73 -11.85
CA THR A 43 -16.17 -3.99 -12.31
C THR A 43 -15.11 -5.08 -12.21
N VAL A 44 -14.92 -5.59 -11.00
CA VAL A 44 -14.15 -6.82 -10.77
C VAL A 44 -15.01 -7.97 -11.30
N SER A 45 -14.58 -8.62 -12.38
CA SER A 45 -15.28 -9.79 -12.90
C SER A 45 -15.37 -10.87 -11.82
N LEU A 46 -16.55 -11.48 -11.67
CA LEU A 46 -16.82 -12.55 -10.69
C LEU A 46 -15.83 -13.73 -10.85
N GLY A 47 -15.37 -13.99 -12.08
CA GLY A 47 -14.37 -15.02 -12.37
C GLY A 47 -12.99 -14.73 -11.76
N THR A 48 -12.71 -13.48 -11.46
CA THR A 48 -11.44 -13.03 -10.88
C THR A 48 -11.34 -13.26 -9.39
N ARG A 49 -12.48 -13.41 -8.70
CA ARG A 49 -12.56 -13.72 -7.25
C ARG A 49 -12.47 -15.22 -6.96
N LEU A 50 -12.68 -16.06 -7.97
CA LEU A 50 -12.59 -17.52 -7.82
C LEU A 50 -11.15 -17.95 -7.48
N GLY A 51 -10.99 -18.52 -6.28
CA GLY A 51 -9.76 -19.17 -5.83
C GLY A 51 -8.86 -18.38 -4.89
N ILE A 52 -9.31 -17.22 -4.37
CA ILE A 52 -8.64 -16.54 -3.25
C ILE A 52 -9.54 -16.61 -2.03
N ASP A 53 -9.01 -17.14 -0.93
CA ASP A 53 -9.68 -17.17 0.38
C ASP A 53 -9.49 -15.83 1.11
N LEU A 54 -10.10 -14.77 0.57
CA LEU A 54 -10.11 -13.43 1.17
C LEU A 54 -11.55 -12.87 1.19
N PRO A 55 -11.95 -12.20 2.27
CA PRO A 55 -13.16 -11.38 2.29
C PRO A 55 -13.19 -10.35 1.15
N ASP A 56 -14.38 -10.13 0.58
CA ASP A 56 -14.59 -9.23 -0.57
C ASP A 56 -14.18 -7.78 -0.26
N ASP A 57 -14.40 -7.32 0.97
CA ASP A 57 -14.00 -5.99 1.44
C ASP A 57 -12.48 -5.79 1.42
N ILE A 58 -11.71 -6.84 1.75
CA ILE A 58 -10.25 -6.81 1.68
C ILE A 58 -9.80 -6.79 0.22
N ILE A 59 -10.42 -7.60 -0.64
CA ILE A 59 -10.12 -7.62 -2.09
C ILE A 59 -10.39 -6.24 -2.70
N ASP A 60 -11.52 -5.65 -2.40
CA ASP A 60 -11.89 -4.34 -2.94
C ASP A 60 -10.94 -3.25 -2.40
N ALA A 61 -10.51 -3.35 -1.14
CA ALA A 61 -9.53 -2.43 -0.54
C ALA A 61 -8.15 -2.50 -1.21
N ILE A 62 -7.61 -3.69 -1.47
CA ILE A 62 -6.29 -3.85 -2.10
C ILE A 62 -6.29 -3.47 -3.59
N ILE A 63 -7.41 -3.69 -4.30
CA ILE A 63 -7.58 -3.25 -5.69
C ILE A 63 -7.73 -1.73 -5.76
N LYS A 64 -8.51 -1.15 -4.83
CA LYS A 64 -8.62 0.29 -4.69
C LYS A 64 -7.23 0.88 -4.44
N GLY A 65 -6.48 0.29 -3.51
CA GLY A 65 -5.12 0.69 -3.16
C GLY A 65 -5.04 1.67 -2.01
N THR A 66 -3.81 1.96 -1.60
CA THR A 66 -3.49 2.86 -0.50
C THR A 66 -2.10 3.48 -0.68
N VAL A 67 -1.72 4.38 0.21
CA VAL A 67 -0.43 5.11 0.16
C VAL A 67 0.64 4.42 1.00
N PHE A 68 1.84 4.30 0.46
CA PHE A 68 2.99 3.74 1.16
C PHE A 68 4.21 4.61 0.98
N LEU A 69 5.13 4.52 1.93
CA LEU A 69 6.52 4.90 1.75
C LEU A 69 7.26 3.73 1.09
N LYS A 70 7.55 3.88 -0.20
CA LYS A 70 8.31 2.89 -0.96
C LYS A 70 9.80 3.16 -0.84
N HIS A 71 10.56 2.18 -0.36
CA HIS A 71 12.01 2.26 -0.39
C HIS A 71 12.55 2.22 -1.83
N CYS A 72 13.39 3.19 -2.15
CA CYS A 72 14.08 3.34 -3.42
C CYS A 72 15.60 3.09 -3.26
N ARG A 73 16.34 3.18 -4.37
CA ARG A 73 17.81 3.13 -4.35
C ARG A 73 18.36 4.19 -3.38
N MET A 74 19.48 3.88 -2.73
CA MET A 74 20.16 4.76 -1.75
C MET A 74 19.32 5.09 -0.50
N ASN A 75 18.53 4.13 0.01
CA ASN A 75 17.72 4.28 1.23
C ASN A 75 16.76 5.49 1.24
N ARG A 76 16.41 6.04 0.07
CA ARG A 76 15.41 7.11 -0.02
C ARG A 76 14.00 6.53 0.04
N LEU A 77 13.17 7.09 0.91
CA LEU A 77 11.73 6.82 0.95
C LEU A 77 11.00 7.72 -0.05
N LYS A 78 10.02 7.16 -0.74
CA LYS A 78 9.13 7.94 -1.62
C LYS A 78 7.69 7.55 -1.38
N VAL A 79 6.84 8.54 -1.15
CA VAL A 79 5.39 8.38 -1.08
C VAL A 79 4.87 7.87 -2.43
N ARG A 80 4.16 6.74 -2.41
CA ARG A 80 3.61 6.09 -3.59
C ARG A 80 2.20 5.61 -3.31
N TYR A 81 1.32 5.79 -4.28
CA TYR A 81 0.04 5.10 -4.30
C TYR A 81 0.27 3.68 -4.82
N ILE A 82 -0.15 2.67 -4.08
CA ILE A 82 0.06 1.25 -4.37
C ILE A 82 -1.29 0.54 -4.41
N PHE A 83 -1.48 -0.30 -5.41
CA PHE A 83 -2.74 -1.02 -5.64
C PHE A 83 -2.47 -2.32 -6.40
N LEU A 84 -3.39 -3.28 -6.30
CA LEU A 84 -3.38 -4.45 -7.17
C LEU A 84 -4.24 -4.19 -8.41
N THR A 85 -3.85 -4.78 -9.54
CA THR A 85 -4.75 -4.87 -10.69
C THR A 85 -5.99 -5.68 -10.33
N PRO A 86 -7.15 -5.45 -10.99
CA PRO A 86 -8.37 -6.19 -10.68
C PRO A 86 -8.22 -7.70 -10.81
N ASP A 87 -7.33 -8.18 -11.69
CA ASP A 87 -6.97 -9.59 -11.86
C ASP A 87 -6.21 -10.20 -10.65
N LEU A 88 -5.75 -9.36 -9.72
CA LEU A 88 -4.94 -9.72 -8.55
C LEU A 88 -3.62 -10.41 -8.93
N LEU A 89 -3.11 -10.16 -10.14
CA LEU A 89 -1.87 -10.74 -10.64
C LEU A 89 -0.69 -9.78 -10.61
N ASN A 90 -0.94 -8.47 -10.57
CA ASN A 90 0.10 -7.46 -10.60
C ASN A 90 -0.07 -6.47 -9.46
N ILE A 91 1.05 -6.12 -8.83
CA ILE A 91 1.15 -4.97 -7.94
C ILE A 91 1.62 -3.76 -8.72
N CYS A 92 0.90 -2.65 -8.60
CA CYS A 92 1.15 -1.39 -9.27
C CYS A 92 1.52 -0.32 -8.25
N TRP A 93 2.37 0.63 -8.66
CA TRP A 93 2.62 1.83 -7.87
C TRP A 93 2.87 3.05 -8.75
N ARG A 94 2.47 4.22 -8.27
CA ARG A 94 2.68 5.52 -8.93
C ARG A 94 2.94 6.64 -7.93
N GLN A 95 3.52 7.73 -8.40
CA GLN A 95 3.56 8.97 -7.63
C GLN A 95 2.14 9.57 -7.56
N ILE A 96 1.77 10.07 -6.38
CA ILE A 96 0.50 10.77 -6.17
C ILE A 96 0.45 12.01 -7.09
N GLY A 97 -0.68 12.26 -7.73
CA GLY A 97 -0.85 13.33 -8.71
C GLY A 97 -0.14 13.15 -10.05
N ASN A 98 0.54 12.02 -10.29
CA ASN A 98 1.22 11.77 -11.57
C ASN A 98 1.01 10.33 -12.10
N LEU A 99 -0.01 10.18 -12.93
CA LEU A 99 -0.38 8.91 -13.59
C LEU A 99 0.72 8.34 -14.49
N GLN A 100 1.54 9.19 -15.12
CA GLN A 100 2.59 8.75 -16.06
C GLN A 100 3.73 8.00 -15.36
N THR A 101 3.83 8.08 -14.04
CA THR A 101 4.86 7.41 -13.25
C THR A 101 4.50 5.99 -12.83
N GLN A 102 3.36 5.47 -13.31
CA GLN A 102 2.90 4.14 -12.97
C GLN A 102 3.90 3.07 -13.41
N LYS A 103 4.22 2.18 -12.47
CA LYS A 103 5.01 0.98 -12.70
C LYS A 103 4.25 -0.21 -12.13
N SER A 104 4.53 -1.39 -12.67
CA SER A 104 3.92 -2.64 -12.20
C SER A 104 4.95 -3.75 -12.11
N MET A 105 4.64 -4.74 -11.28
CA MET A 105 5.33 -6.02 -11.20
C MET A 105 4.32 -7.14 -11.03
N THR A 106 4.60 -8.27 -11.66
CA THR A 106 3.77 -9.48 -11.51
C THR A 106 4.04 -10.14 -10.16
N LEU A 107 2.97 -10.51 -9.45
CA LEU A 107 3.04 -11.16 -8.14
C LEU A 107 3.76 -12.51 -8.20
N LYS A 108 3.64 -13.24 -9.33
CA LYS A 108 4.37 -14.49 -9.60
C LYS A 108 5.89 -14.34 -9.54
N SER A 109 6.42 -13.12 -9.64
CA SER A 109 7.86 -12.84 -9.50
C SER A 109 8.36 -12.83 -8.05
N PHE A 110 7.46 -12.83 -7.07
CA PHE A 110 7.78 -12.89 -5.65
C PHE A 110 7.54 -14.30 -5.11
N ASP A 111 8.41 -14.73 -4.20
CA ASP A 111 8.30 -16.01 -3.54
C ASP A 111 7.38 -15.93 -2.33
N ARG A 112 7.48 -14.83 -1.57
CA ARG A 112 6.72 -14.62 -0.35
C ARG A 112 6.65 -13.13 0.02
N VAL A 113 5.75 -12.81 0.93
CA VAL A 113 5.62 -11.50 1.58
C VAL A 113 5.65 -11.71 3.09
N GLU A 114 6.32 -10.81 3.80
CA GLU A 114 6.48 -10.87 5.25
C GLU A 114 6.29 -9.48 5.83
N ILE A 115 5.87 -9.42 7.10
CA ILE A 115 6.08 -8.21 7.89
C ILE A 115 7.57 -8.09 8.12
N ASN A 116 8.11 -6.93 7.79
CA ASN A 116 9.53 -6.66 7.97
C ASN A 116 9.83 -6.63 9.48
N PRO A 117 10.68 -7.53 9.99
CA PRO A 117 10.88 -7.65 11.42
C PRO A 117 11.50 -6.36 11.99
N PRO A 118 11.20 -6.04 13.26
CA PRO A 118 11.77 -4.87 13.93
C PRO A 118 13.30 -4.97 13.90
N SER A 119 13.95 -4.03 13.20
CA SER A 119 15.39 -3.93 13.26
C SER A 119 15.79 -3.33 14.60
N LYS A 120 16.95 -3.74 15.16
CA LYS A 120 17.50 -3.22 16.43
C LYS A 120 17.60 -1.68 16.53
N GLN A 121 17.47 -0.96 15.41
CA GLN A 121 17.58 0.50 15.33
C GLN A 121 16.24 1.25 15.16
N ALA A 122 15.11 0.56 14.97
CA ALA A 122 13.82 1.25 14.80
C ALA A 122 12.65 0.33 15.19
N LYS A 123 12.02 0.63 16.34
CA LYS A 123 10.76 -0.01 16.78
C LYS A 123 9.59 0.30 15.83
N GLU A 124 9.72 1.32 14.98
CA GLU A 124 8.69 1.80 14.04
C GLU A 124 8.51 0.91 12.80
N LYS A 125 9.35 -0.11 12.59
CA LYS A 125 9.29 -0.98 11.40
C LYS A 125 8.20 -2.05 11.44
N GLU A 126 7.46 -2.18 12.55
CA GLU A 126 6.30 -3.09 12.65
C GLU A 126 5.16 -2.71 11.67
N SER A 127 5.22 -1.50 11.13
CA SER A 127 4.33 -0.98 10.09
C SER A 127 4.81 -1.25 8.65
N SER A 128 5.87 -2.05 8.46
CA SER A 128 6.44 -2.28 7.13
C SER A 128 6.32 -3.72 6.66
N LEU A 129 6.07 -3.90 5.37
CA LEU A 129 6.02 -5.20 4.71
C LEU A 129 7.09 -5.29 3.63
N ILE A 130 7.60 -6.50 3.44
CA ILE A 130 8.64 -6.82 2.46
C ILE A 130 8.18 -7.97 1.57
N MET A 131 8.18 -7.74 0.27
CA MET A 131 8.00 -8.79 -0.73
C MET A 131 9.37 -9.25 -1.23
N LEU A 132 9.62 -10.55 -1.15
CA LEU A 132 10.91 -11.17 -1.42
C LEU A 132 10.84 -12.05 -2.66
N SER A 133 11.88 -11.99 -3.49
CA SER A 133 12.08 -12.83 -4.68
C SER A 133 13.46 -13.48 -4.64
N SER A 134 13.52 -14.74 -5.07
CA SER A 134 14.72 -15.57 -5.26
C SER A 134 15.72 -14.91 -6.21
N ASN A 135 15.23 -14.11 -7.14
CA ASN A 135 16.03 -13.33 -8.08
C ASN A 135 16.58 -12.01 -7.49
N THR A 136 16.74 -11.92 -6.17
CA THR A 136 17.21 -10.74 -5.40
C THR A 136 16.30 -9.49 -5.47
N LYS A 137 15.17 -9.56 -6.18
CA LYS A 137 14.20 -8.46 -6.20
C LYS A 137 13.53 -8.37 -4.83
N LYS A 138 13.51 -7.16 -4.26
CA LYS A 138 12.77 -6.86 -3.04
C LYS A 138 11.92 -5.62 -3.23
N LEU A 139 10.68 -5.67 -2.76
CA LEU A 139 9.81 -4.51 -2.64
C LEU A 139 9.53 -4.29 -1.16
N LEU A 140 10.11 -3.22 -0.61
CA LEU A 140 9.94 -2.84 0.79
C LEU A 140 9.02 -1.62 0.85
N LEU A 141 7.91 -1.78 1.58
CA LEU A 141 6.83 -0.82 1.70
C LEU A 141 6.57 -0.55 3.18
N GLU A 142 6.49 0.71 3.55
CA GLU A 142 6.22 1.15 4.92
C GLU A 142 4.88 1.90 4.95
N TYR A 143 4.01 1.49 5.87
CA TYR A 143 2.77 2.19 6.18
C TYR A 143 3.06 3.43 7.00
N ALA A 144 2.51 4.56 6.56
CA ALA A 144 2.65 5.84 7.24
C ALA A 144 1.40 6.71 7.03
N ILE A 145 0.21 6.11 6.99
CA ILE A 145 -1.04 6.86 6.76
C ILE A 145 -1.85 7.01 8.04
N CYS A 146 -1.88 5.98 8.89
CA CYS A 146 -2.75 5.97 10.05
C CYS A 146 -2.19 6.84 11.18
N GLU A 147 -3.10 7.34 12.03
CA GLU A 147 -2.81 8.24 13.14
C GLU A 147 -1.90 7.57 14.19
N THR A 148 -2.01 6.23 14.31
CA THR A 148 -1.23 5.45 15.27
C THR A 148 -0.35 4.39 14.61
N ILE A 149 0.74 4.02 15.28
CA ILE A 149 1.62 2.92 14.87
C ILE A 149 0.86 1.58 14.84
N GLU A 150 -0.06 1.38 15.78
CA GLU A 150 -0.84 0.13 15.86
C GLU A 150 -1.80 -0.02 14.67
N GLU A 151 -2.46 1.05 14.24
CA GLU A 151 -3.29 1.02 13.03
C GLU A 151 -2.46 0.74 11.77
N ASN A 152 -1.29 1.40 11.65
CA ASN A 152 -0.37 1.14 10.53
C ASN A 152 0.10 -0.33 10.54
N ARG A 153 0.31 -0.93 11.71
CA ARG A 153 0.64 -2.37 11.86
C ARG A 153 -0.52 -3.27 11.45
N ILE A 154 -1.76 -2.96 11.85
CA ILE A 154 -2.95 -3.72 11.45
C ILE A 154 -3.13 -3.68 9.93
N GLU A 155 -2.96 -2.52 9.30
CA GLU A 155 -3.03 -2.40 7.84
C GLU A 155 -1.87 -3.12 7.14
N ALA A 156 -0.66 -3.09 7.70
CA ALA A 156 0.47 -3.88 7.22
C ALA A 156 0.18 -5.39 7.27
N LEU A 157 -0.43 -5.87 8.36
CA LEU A 157 -0.88 -7.26 8.50
C LEU A 157 -1.91 -7.65 7.44
N LYS A 158 -2.96 -6.83 7.26
CA LYS A 158 -4.01 -7.07 6.26
C LYS A 158 -3.43 -7.17 4.84
N TRP A 159 -2.56 -6.22 4.48
CA TRP A 159 -1.92 -6.24 3.17
C TRP A 159 -0.95 -7.40 3.00
N THR A 160 -0.24 -7.79 4.06
CA THR A 160 0.66 -8.95 4.03
C THR A 160 -0.12 -10.24 3.78
N ASP A 161 -1.21 -10.50 4.52
CA ASP A 161 -2.05 -11.69 4.32
C ASP A 161 -2.66 -11.71 2.90
N ALA A 162 -3.20 -10.57 2.47
CA ALA A 162 -3.80 -10.45 1.16
C ALA A 162 -2.80 -10.72 0.02
N LEU A 163 -1.61 -10.09 0.09
CA LEU A 163 -0.55 -10.29 -0.89
C LEU A 163 -0.03 -11.73 -0.88
N ALA A 164 0.06 -12.39 0.26
CA ALA A 164 0.51 -13.78 0.35
C ALA A 164 -0.43 -14.70 -0.43
N LYS A 165 -1.74 -14.57 -0.21
CA LYS A 165 -2.76 -15.36 -0.92
C LYS A 165 -2.77 -15.05 -2.42
N CYS A 166 -2.60 -13.79 -2.81
CA CYS A 166 -2.49 -13.41 -4.22
C CYS A 166 -1.23 -13.99 -4.89
N ILE A 167 -0.07 -14.00 -4.20
CA ILE A 167 1.16 -14.63 -4.69
C ILE A 167 0.94 -16.13 -4.91
N ASP A 168 0.38 -16.82 -3.92
CA ASP A 168 0.14 -18.27 -4.01
C ASP A 168 -0.82 -18.64 -5.15
N ARG A 169 -1.88 -17.84 -5.35
CA ARG A 169 -2.77 -18.01 -6.50
C ARG A 169 -2.05 -17.75 -7.82
N SER A 170 -1.27 -16.67 -7.91
CA SER A 170 -0.57 -16.31 -9.16
C SER A 170 0.39 -17.40 -9.63
N LYS A 171 0.91 -18.23 -8.71
CA LYS A 171 1.75 -19.39 -9.01
C LYS A 171 0.95 -20.59 -9.53
N LYS A 172 -0.32 -20.73 -9.16
CA LYS A 172 -1.22 -21.80 -9.62
C LYS A 172 -1.80 -21.54 -11.02
N ILE A 173 -1.81 -20.28 -11.44
CA ILE A 173 -2.20 -19.88 -12.80
C ILE A 173 -0.94 -20.00 -13.69
N ASN A 174 -0.95 -20.97 -14.60
CA ASN A 174 0.16 -21.23 -15.52
C ASN A 174 0.33 -20.10 -16.53
#